data_AF-A0A7J2J8S7-F1
#
_entry.id   AF-A0A7J2J8S7-F1
#
_cell.length_a   1.000
_cell.length_b   1.000
_cell.length_c   1.000
_cell.angle_alpha   90.00
_cell.angle_beta   90.00
_cell.angle_gamma   90.00
#
_symmetry.space_group_name_H-M   'P 1'
#
loop_
_entity.id
_entity.type
_entity.pdbx_description
1 polymer ?
#
loop_
_entity_poly.entity_id
_entity_poly.type
_entity_poly.pdbx_seq_one_letter_code
_entity_poly.pdbx_strand_id
1 'polypeptide(L)'
;MVEIRGDIKTALKYAVYRALWEVSKRADDYDDVNRMHAIEQLATGYFAERVTELGSWYSKHDSRVELDVPGLNTWPSVNIEEVDGGYMLACGGLPEGSRLRLKSRDNSLSVVTPLENVVAFIDSRYFLLQEQMDEFVKRRGDIATWWGIMEYLAAWGEAWLKGKVDLDDSRSRALFETAWGIHEFNTFGSADYWTIAEKLADGTGGSSSKLAWLKEHTVTVTPISAVDVDTIREYIDLALSSLEGAAANLKEAKRCIRLAEDAKASSSENTRRMLKNAADHVADARDEILATKDRFDQLLEFVESHSSNNVVMDALYQSFTSRSLSEDYPSLKEQIELGTKGVSAELFRLERSIEDLVELSKDEAESSFSEISAQTISSIDLILSRSDPERWVTFTVYAGDPPKPTEESIPVYIWDESNGTIGTLKFVLEKAREDLNQMKTLSQQYEPTSVELEIDEELVSRLAGNPPEFETGREEFYELMPPQPIHRSPGVSVFHDFEVKSITYRREDPAGWCGSPTATPVPLWFIGVTLWWGQWEITLELDQNVVEEIFDYDNPTLLRPYGFGHVHKPLAYRWEMPDEPFSIRVVVISLRPFSISG
;
A
#
# COMPACT_ATOMS: atom_id res chain seq x y z
N MET A 1 -38.21 -25.57 47.46
CA MET A 1 -38.02 -24.11 47.56
C MET A 1 -36.75 -23.66 46.83
N VAL A 2 -35.61 -24.34 47.05
CA VAL A 2 -34.36 -24.12 46.26
C VAL A 2 -34.59 -24.38 44.76
N GLU A 3 -35.29 -25.45 44.41
CA GLU A 3 -35.59 -25.78 42.99
C GLU A 3 -36.46 -24.73 42.29
N ILE A 4 -37.54 -24.25 42.92
CA ILE A 4 -38.44 -23.22 42.33
C ILE A 4 -37.70 -21.89 42.08
N ARG A 5 -36.85 -21.45 43.02
CA ARG A 5 -36.01 -20.25 42.80
C ARG A 5 -35.00 -20.48 41.67
N GLY A 6 -34.47 -21.70 41.55
CA GLY A 6 -33.64 -22.12 40.43
C GLY A 6 -34.38 -22.03 39.09
N ASP A 7 -35.62 -22.52 39.02
CA ASP A 7 -36.43 -22.49 37.80
C ASP A 7 -36.80 -21.08 37.37
N ILE A 8 -37.14 -20.18 38.31
CA ILE A 8 -37.39 -18.77 37.99
C ILE A 8 -36.11 -18.10 37.48
N LYS A 9 -34.94 -18.43 38.05
CA LYS A 9 -33.64 -17.95 37.54
C LYS A 9 -33.36 -18.48 36.13
N THR A 10 -33.68 -19.74 35.85
CA THR A 10 -33.58 -20.32 34.51
C THR A 10 -34.56 -19.67 33.53
N ALA A 11 -35.78 -19.35 33.97
CA ALA A 11 -36.75 -18.61 33.15
C ALA A 11 -36.24 -17.22 32.79
N LEU A 12 -35.59 -16.50 33.73
CA LEU A 12 -34.95 -15.22 33.46
C LEU A 12 -33.81 -15.37 32.44
N LYS A 13 -32.91 -16.36 32.62
CA LYS A 13 -31.84 -16.66 31.65
C LYS A 13 -32.40 -16.90 30.25
N TYR A 14 -33.41 -17.76 30.13
CA TYR A 14 -34.04 -18.09 28.86
C TYR A 14 -34.71 -16.86 28.20
N ALA A 15 -35.39 -16.04 29.00
CA ALA A 15 -36.03 -14.82 28.53
C ALA A 15 -35.02 -13.84 27.93
N VAL A 16 -33.88 -13.64 28.61
CA VAL A 16 -32.79 -12.79 28.11
C VAL A 16 -32.18 -13.37 26.84
N TYR A 17 -31.84 -14.67 26.80
CA TYR A 17 -31.27 -15.28 25.59
C TYR A 17 -32.21 -15.17 24.38
N ARG A 18 -33.52 -15.35 24.59
CA ARG A 18 -34.50 -15.20 23.52
C ARG A 18 -34.62 -13.76 23.04
N ALA A 19 -34.61 -12.79 23.95
CA ALA A 19 -34.66 -11.37 23.62
C ALA A 19 -33.41 -10.95 22.83
N LEU A 20 -32.23 -11.35 23.28
CA LEU A 20 -30.96 -11.10 22.59
C LEU A 20 -31.01 -11.64 21.15
N TRP A 21 -31.43 -12.90 20.98
CA TRP A 21 -31.56 -13.51 19.65
C TRP A 21 -32.50 -12.72 18.72
N GLU A 22 -33.70 -12.38 19.21
CA GLU A 22 -34.70 -11.70 18.38
C GLU A 22 -34.32 -10.27 18.02
N VAL A 23 -33.64 -9.56 18.92
CA VAL A 23 -33.11 -8.22 18.62
C VAL A 23 -31.96 -8.30 17.63
N SER A 24 -31.02 -9.24 17.80
CA SER A 24 -29.92 -9.45 16.85
C SER A 24 -30.42 -9.79 15.44
N LYS A 25 -31.45 -10.64 15.30
CA LYS A 25 -32.01 -10.97 13.98
C LYS A 25 -32.87 -9.88 13.36
N ARG A 26 -33.18 -8.83 14.11
CA ARG A 26 -33.90 -7.64 13.64
C ARG A 26 -33.03 -6.40 13.83
N ALA A 27 -31.73 -6.55 13.64
CA ALA A 27 -30.71 -5.52 13.81
C ALA A 27 -31.09 -4.18 13.14
N ASP A 28 -31.74 -4.22 11.98
CA ASP A 28 -32.17 -3.04 11.21
C ASP A 28 -33.31 -2.25 11.86
N ASP A 29 -34.11 -2.91 12.70
CA ASP A 29 -35.26 -2.28 13.36
C ASP A 29 -34.84 -1.42 14.56
N TYR A 30 -33.56 -1.48 14.97
CA TYR A 30 -33.05 -0.85 16.18
C TYR A 30 -31.70 -0.16 15.95
N ASP A 31 -31.64 1.15 16.19
CA ASP A 31 -30.35 1.82 16.37
C ASP A 31 -29.62 1.31 17.63
N ASP A 32 -28.30 1.47 17.70
CA ASP A 32 -27.49 0.90 18.79
C ASP A 32 -27.91 1.39 20.19
N VAL A 33 -28.48 2.60 20.28
CA VAL A 33 -28.98 3.19 21.53
C VAL A 33 -30.28 2.51 21.97
N ASN A 34 -31.12 2.09 21.02
CA ASN A 34 -32.41 1.45 21.27
C ASN A 34 -32.33 -0.09 21.34
N ARG A 35 -31.25 -0.72 20.85
CA ARG A 35 -31.06 -2.18 20.93
C ARG A 35 -31.15 -2.72 22.35
N MET A 36 -30.42 -2.12 23.29
CA MET A 36 -30.45 -2.57 24.69
C MET A 36 -31.85 -2.44 25.30
N HIS A 37 -32.52 -1.32 25.04
CA HIS A 37 -33.87 -1.09 25.54
C HIS A 37 -34.87 -2.11 24.97
N ALA A 38 -34.75 -2.46 23.69
CA ALA A 38 -35.57 -3.48 23.06
C ALA A 38 -35.32 -4.87 23.67
N ILE A 39 -34.06 -5.21 23.98
CA ILE A 39 -33.70 -6.46 24.67
C ILE A 39 -34.38 -6.52 26.05
N GLU A 40 -34.26 -5.46 26.85
CA GLU A 40 -34.88 -5.37 28.18
C GLU A 40 -36.41 -5.50 28.13
N GLN A 41 -37.06 -4.83 27.16
CA GLN A 41 -38.51 -4.91 26.97
C GLN A 41 -38.96 -6.32 26.57
N LEU A 42 -38.32 -6.94 25.57
CA LEU A 42 -38.67 -8.29 25.14
C LEU A 42 -38.38 -9.33 26.23
N ALA A 43 -37.25 -9.20 26.93
CA ALA A 43 -36.91 -10.07 28.05
C ALA A 43 -37.95 -9.98 29.18
N THR A 44 -38.47 -8.78 29.44
CA THR A 44 -39.56 -8.58 30.40
C THR A 44 -40.81 -9.37 30.00
N GLY A 45 -41.22 -9.28 28.73
CA GLY A 45 -42.34 -10.04 28.20
C GLY A 45 -42.15 -11.56 28.31
N TYR A 46 -40.99 -12.05 27.89
CA TYR A 46 -40.66 -13.48 27.94
C TYR A 46 -40.52 -14.02 29.36
N PHE A 47 -39.99 -13.21 30.27
CA PHE A 47 -39.90 -13.59 31.67
C PHE A 47 -41.29 -13.69 32.30
N ALA A 48 -42.17 -12.72 32.02
CA ALA A 48 -43.55 -12.73 32.49
C ALA A 48 -44.33 -13.96 32.02
N GLU A 49 -44.20 -14.30 30.73
CA GLU A 49 -44.81 -15.49 30.13
C GLU A 49 -44.31 -16.76 30.81
N ARG A 50 -42.98 -16.95 30.90
CA ARG A 50 -42.39 -18.18 31.45
C ARG A 50 -42.68 -18.39 32.93
N VAL A 51 -42.66 -17.35 33.74
CA VAL A 51 -42.99 -17.48 35.17
C VAL A 51 -44.46 -17.84 35.36
N THR A 52 -45.36 -17.30 34.52
CA THR A 52 -46.79 -17.66 34.53
C THR A 52 -47.01 -19.12 34.12
N GLU A 53 -46.30 -19.58 33.09
CA GLU A 53 -46.30 -20.99 32.67
C GLU A 53 -45.78 -21.91 33.77
N LEU A 54 -44.69 -21.54 34.45
CA LEU A 54 -44.14 -22.29 35.58
C LEU A 54 -45.17 -22.42 36.71
N GLY A 55 -45.89 -21.35 37.05
CA GLY A 55 -46.96 -21.39 38.04
C GLY A 55 -48.09 -22.37 37.67
N SER A 56 -48.47 -22.37 36.39
CA SER A 56 -49.46 -23.32 35.84
C SER A 56 -48.95 -24.76 35.85
N TRP A 57 -47.67 -24.96 35.54
CA TRP A 57 -47.03 -26.27 35.56
C TRP A 57 -46.95 -26.84 36.97
N TYR A 58 -46.49 -26.05 37.94
CA TYR A 58 -46.40 -26.45 39.34
C TYR A 58 -47.76 -26.82 39.93
N SER A 59 -48.78 -25.97 39.73
CA SER A 59 -50.13 -26.25 40.23
C SER A 59 -50.75 -27.51 39.62
N LYS A 60 -50.39 -27.86 38.38
CA LYS A 60 -50.83 -29.09 37.70
C LYS A 60 -50.12 -30.35 38.20
N HIS A 61 -48.83 -30.28 38.51
CA HIS A 61 -48.03 -31.44 38.93
C HIS A 61 -48.05 -31.68 40.44
N ASP A 62 -48.17 -30.60 41.24
CA ASP A 62 -48.33 -30.67 42.68
C ASP A 62 -49.27 -29.55 43.17
N SER A 63 -50.52 -29.91 43.45
CA SER A 63 -51.55 -28.96 43.93
C SER A 63 -51.22 -28.31 45.27
N ARG A 64 -50.15 -28.75 45.95
CA ARG A 64 -49.64 -28.16 47.19
C ARG A 64 -48.72 -26.96 46.93
N VAL A 65 -48.23 -26.79 45.71
CA VAL A 65 -47.35 -25.69 45.30
C VAL A 65 -48.15 -24.70 44.48
N GLU A 66 -48.22 -23.46 44.95
CA GLU A 66 -48.95 -22.38 44.29
C GLU A 66 -48.00 -21.18 44.15
N LEU A 67 -47.69 -20.83 42.90
CA LEU A 67 -46.94 -19.63 42.55
C LEU A 67 -47.94 -18.52 42.27
N ASP A 68 -48.14 -17.65 43.25
CA ASP A 68 -49.11 -16.56 43.18
C ASP A 68 -48.40 -15.31 42.67
N VAL A 69 -48.60 -15.01 41.38
CA VAL A 69 -48.04 -13.84 40.69
C VAL A 69 -49.21 -12.93 40.30
N PRO A 70 -49.28 -11.71 40.85
CA PRO A 70 -50.33 -10.73 40.52
C PRO A 70 -50.41 -10.45 39.01
N GLY A 71 -51.61 -10.14 38.51
CA GLY A 71 -51.94 -10.11 37.08
C GLY A 71 -51.02 -9.26 36.19
N LEU A 72 -50.96 -9.66 34.92
CA LEU A 72 -50.04 -9.26 33.83
C LEU A 72 -49.87 -7.76 33.54
N ASN A 73 -50.62 -6.85 34.15
CA ASN A 73 -50.70 -5.45 33.70
C ASN A 73 -49.57 -4.53 34.22
N THR A 74 -48.71 -5.00 35.13
CA THR A 74 -47.59 -4.21 35.70
C THR A 74 -46.40 -5.10 36.07
N TRP A 75 -45.76 -5.72 35.07
CA TRP A 75 -44.48 -6.40 35.30
C TRP A 75 -43.34 -5.38 35.40
N PRO A 76 -42.48 -5.45 36.43
CA PRO A 76 -41.25 -4.66 36.46
C PRO A 76 -40.34 -5.01 35.29
N SER A 77 -39.57 -4.04 34.80
CA SER A 77 -38.59 -4.28 33.73
C SER A 77 -37.51 -5.26 34.18
N VAL A 78 -37.09 -6.10 33.25
CA VAL A 78 -35.80 -6.78 33.31
C VAL A 78 -34.74 -5.76 32.94
N ASN A 79 -33.77 -5.56 33.83
CA ASN A 79 -32.62 -4.67 33.57
C ASN A 79 -31.37 -5.52 33.33
N ILE A 80 -30.52 -5.10 32.39
CA ILE A 80 -29.28 -5.78 32.05
C ILE A 80 -28.10 -4.86 32.32
N GLU A 81 -27.10 -5.38 33.03
CA GLU A 81 -25.87 -4.66 33.35
C GLU A 81 -24.64 -5.44 32.86
N GLU A 82 -23.63 -4.73 32.35
CA GLU A 82 -22.35 -5.30 31.97
C GLU A 82 -21.54 -5.74 33.20
N VAL A 83 -20.85 -6.87 33.08
CA VAL A 83 -19.86 -7.35 34.06
C VAL A 83 -18.56 -7.76 33.35
N ASP A 84 -17.49 -7.95 34.13
CA ASP A 84 -16.14 -8.25 33.64
C ASP A 84 -16.11 -9.28 32.50
N GLY A 85 -15.42 -8.95 31.41
CA GLY A 85 -15.23 -9.84 30.24
C GLY A 85 -16.35 -9.76 29.20
N GLY A 86 -17.19 -8.71 29.25
CA GLY A 86 -18.29 -8.47 28.31
C GLY A 86 -19.54 -9.30 28.57
N TYR A 87 -19.61 -9.99 29.72
CA TYR A 87 -20.77 -10.76 30.16
C TYR A 87 -21.86 -9.85 30.73
N MET A 88 -23.01 -10.45 31.04
CA MET A 88 -24.19 -9.72 31.52
C MET A 88 -24.73 -10.25 32.84
N LEU A 89 -25.25 -9.34 33.66
CA LEU A 89 -26.09 -9.63 34.80
C LEU A 89 -27.52 -9.16 34.52
N ALA A 90 -28.48 -10.09 34.53
CA ALA A 90 -29.89 -9.77 34.35
C ALA A 90 -30.60 -9.70 35.71
N CYS A 91 -31.31 -8.60 35.95
CA CYS A 91 -32.12 -8.36 37.14
C CYS A 91 -33.59 -8.34 36.76
N GLY A 92 -34.30 -9.44 37.03
CA GLY A 92 -35.73 -9.57 36.78
C GLY A 92 -36.55 -9.26 38.03
N GLY A 93 -37.34 -8.18 37.98
CA GLY A 93 -38.30 -7.88 39.03
C GLY A 93 -39.57 -8.73 38.92
N LEU A 94 -40.10 -9.16 40.05
CA LEU A 94 -41.43 -9.78 40.11
C LEU A 94 -42.47 -8.75 40.56
N PRO A 95 -43.74 -8.84 40.09
CA PRO A 95 -44.79 -7.92 40.52
C PRO A 95 -44.93 -7.87 42.05
N GLU A 96 -45.21 -6.68 42.59
CA GLU A 96 -45.36 -6.49 44.03
C GLU A 96 -46.44 -7.40 44.61
N GLY A 97 -46.09 -8.17 45.66
CA GLY A 97 -46.99 -9.15 46.26
C GLY A 97 -46.84 -10.58 45.72
N SER A 98 -45.91 -10.82 44.79
CA SER A 98 -45.55 -12.17 44.31
C SER A 98 -45.08 -13.07 45.46
N ARG A 99 -45.67 -14.26 45.57
CA ARG A 99 -45.42 -15.17 46.69
C ARG A 99 -45.50 -16.64 46.29
N LEU A 100 -44.65 -17.45 46.90
CA LEU A 100 -44.74 -18.90 46.84
C LEU A 100 -45.54 -19.40 48.04
N ARG A 101 -46.61 -20.15 47.78
CA ARG A 101 -47.39 -20.83 48.81
C ARG A 101 -47.17 -22.34 48.72
N LEU A 102 -46.83 -22.95 49.85
CA LEU A 102 -46.65 -24.39 50.01
C LEU A 102 -47.62 -24.91 51.08
N LYS A 103 -48.45 -25.88 50.73
CA LYS A 103 -49.41 -26.52 51.64
C LYS A 103 -48.91 -27.90 52.10
N SER A 104 -49.18 -28.26 53.34
CA SER A 104 -49.01 -29.64 53.81
C SER A 104 -49.98 -30.57 53.08
N ARG A 105 -49.71 -31.90 53.08
CA ARG A 105 -50.55 -32.88 52.37
C ARG A 105 -52.00 -32.93 52.86
N ASP A 106 -52.23 -32.56 54.11
CA ASP A 106 -53.53 -32.48 54.76
C ASP A 106 -54.11 -31.05 54.75
N ASN A 107 -53.44 -30.10 54.09
CA ASN A 107 -53.79 -28.67 54.06
C ASN A 107 -53.84 -27.97 55.43
N SER A 108 -53.35 -28.59 56.51
CA SER A 108 -53.37 -28.04 57.86
C SER A 108 -52.34 -26.93 58.07
N LEU A 109 -51.28 -26.90 57.27
CA LEU A 109 -50.19 -25.95 57.36
C LEU A 109 -49.91 -25.32 55.99
N SER A 110 -49.79 -24.00 55.95
CA SER A 110 -49.42 -23.23 54.77
C SER A 110 -48.21 -22.37 55.08
N VAL A 111 -47.13 -22.56 54.32
CA VAL A 111 -45.97 -21.68 54.34
C VAL A 111 -46.10 -20.72 53.15
N VAL A 112 -46.00 -19.42 53.42
CA VAL A 112 -45.98 -18.38 52.40
C VAL A 112 -44.63 -17.69 52.46
N THR A 113 -43.94 -17.63 51.33
CA THR A 113 -42.64 -16.96 51.22
C THR A 113 -42.73 -15.90 50.12
N PRO A 114 -42.39 -14.62 50.41
CA PRO A 114 -42.32 -13.62 49.36
C PRO A 114 -41.25 -13.99 48.34
N LEU A 115 -41.51 -13.68 47.08
CA LEU A 115 -40.52 -13.82 46.02
C LEU A 115 -39.84 -12.46 45.82
N GLU A 116 -38.52 -12.47 45.96
CA GLU A 116 -37.67 -11.30 45.72
C GLU A 116 -37.29 -11.23 44.24
N ASN A 117 -36.75 -10.07 43.84
CA ASN A 117 -36.15 -9.91 42.53
C ASN A 117 -35.09 -11.00 42.30
N VAL A 118 -35.05 -11.49 41.06
CA VAL A 118 -34.16 -12.58 40.68
C VAL A 118 -33.01 -12.01 39.88
N VAL A 119 -31.80 -12.40 40.26
CA VAL A 119 -30.58 -12.02 39.57
C VAL A 119 -30.01 -13.26 38.90
N ALA A 120 -29.77 -13.17 37.59
CA ALA A 120 -29.19 -14.24 36.78
C ALA A 120 -27.95 -13.74 36.06
N PHE A 121 -26.83 -14.43 36.27
CA PHE A 121 -25.66 -14.29 35.38
C PHE A 121 -26.00 -14.92 34.04
N ILE A 122 -25.76 -14.18 32.96
CA ILE A 122 -26.04 -14.59 31.60
C ILE A 122 -24.70 -14.97 30.97
N ASP A 123 -24.58 -16.23 30.55
CA ASP A 123 -23.35 -16.84 30.06
C ASP A 123 -23.11 -16.44 28.58
N SER A 124 -23.26 -15.16 28.26
CA SER A 124 -23.19 -14.63 26.91
C SER A 124 -22.41 -13.33 26.92
N ARG A 125 -21.40 -13.19 26.06
CA ARG A 125 -20.55 -12.00 26.02
C ARG A 125 -21.08 -10.92 25.07
N TYR A 126 -22.34 -10.51 25.25
CA TYR A 126 -22.99 -9.55 24.34
C TYR A 126 -22.22 -8.23 24.22
N PHE A 127 -21.73 -7.68 25.33
CA PHE A 127 -21.00 -6.41 25.31
C PHE A 127 -19.64 -6.52 24.61
N LEU A 128 -18.99 -7.69 24.71
CA LEU A 128 -17.79 -7.97 23.92
C LEU A 128 -18.11 -7.98 22.43
N LEU A 129 -19.17 -8.68 22.00
CA LEU A 129 -19.56 -8.72 20.59
C LEU A 129 -19.93 -7.32 20.08
N GLN A 130 -20.65 -6.53 20.89
CA GLN A 130 -20.97 -5.16 20.56
C GLN A 130 -19.70 -4.30 20.37
N GLU A 131 -18.77 -4.33 21.33
CA GLU A 131 -17.52 -3.57 21.25
C GLU A 131 -16.69 -3.95 20.02
N GLN A 132 -16.61 -5.25 19.71
CA GLN A 132 -15.90 -5.76 18.55
C GLN A 132 -16.54 -5.29 17.24
N MET A 133 -17.87 -5.33 17.14
CA MET A 133 -18.58 -4.83 15.96
C MET A 133 -18.44 -3.30 15.82
N ASP A 134 -18.51 -2.56 16.93
CA ASP A 134 -18.29 -1.11 16.92
C ASP A 134 -16.87 -0.76 16.42
N GLU A 135 -15.86 -1.54 16.81
CA GLU A 135 -14.49 -1.41 16.29
C GLU A 135 -14.42 -1.70 14.79
N PHE A 136 -15.05 -2.78 14.33
CA PHE A 136 -15.12 -3.17 12.92
C PHE A 136 -15.70 -2.04 12.06
N VAL A 137 -16.85 -1.50 12.46
CA VAL A 137 -17.56 -0.43 11.75
C VAL A 137 -16.73 0.86 11.75
N LYS A 138 -16.13 1.22 12.90
CA LYS A 138 -15.29 2.42 13.03
C LYS A 138 -14.07 2.38 12.10
N ARG A 139 -13.53 1.19 11.85
CA ARG A 139 -12.33 0.96 11.03
C ARG A 139 -12.62 0.48 9.61
N ARG A 140 -13.88 0.53 9.14
CA ARG A 140 -14.29 0.08 7.79
C ARG A 140 -13.47 0.65 6.63
N GLY A 141 -12.89 1.84 6.79
CA GLY A 141 -12.01 2.44 5.77
C GLY A 141 -10.73 1.63 5.51
N ASP A 142 -10.35 0.74 6.43
CA ASP A 142 -9.21 -0.16 6.29
C ASP A 142 -9.45 -1.17 5.15
N ILE A 143 -10.70 -1.54 4.84
CA ILE A 143 -11.04 -2.45 3.73
C ILE A 143 -10.60 -1.85 2.38
N ALA A 144 -10.98 -0.61 2.09
CA ALA A 144 -10.57 0.08 0.87
C ALA A 144 -9.05 0.30 0.83
N THR A 145 -8.43 0.51 1.99
CA THR A 145 -6.97 0.67 2.11
C THR A 145 -6.25 -0.63 1.73
N TRP A 146 -6.64 -1.77 2.33
CA TRP A 146 -6.06 -3.08 2.02
C TRP A 146 -6.30 -3.49 0.57
N TRP A 147 -7.51 -3.26 0.06
CA TRP A 147 -7.83 -3.53 -1.34
C TRP A 147 -6.95 -2.69 -2.28
N GLY A 148 -6.81 -1.38 -2.01
CA GLY A 148 -5.96 -0.49 -2.80
C GLY A 148 -4.48 -0.90 -2.79
N ILE A 149 -3.95 -1.32 -1.65
CA ILE A 149 -2.58 -1.82 -1.53
C ILE A 149 -2.38 -3.09 -2.38
N MET A 150 -3.31 -4.04 -2.30
CA MET A 150 -3.22 -5.28 -3.08
C MET A 150 -3.34 -5.04 -4.59
N GLU A 151 -4.23 -4.14 -5.02
CA GLU A 151 -4.36 -3.74 -6.43
C GLU A 151 -3.10 -3.04 -6.95
N TYR A 152 -2.53 -2.13 -6.15
CA TYR A 152 -1.28 -1.48 -6.47
C TYR A 152 -0.15 -2.50 -6.66
N LEU A 153 0.04 -3.40 -5.69
CA LEU A 153 1.10 -4.41 -5.77
C LEU A 153 0.90 -5.35 -6.95
N ALA A 154 -0.35 -5.72 -7.26
CA ALA A 154 -0.66 -6.52 -8.43
C ALA A 154 -0.27 -5.82 -9.73
N ALA A 155 -0.80 -4.62 -9.93
CA ALA A 155 -0.60 -3.86 -11.15
C ALA A 155 0.87 -3.45 -11.32
N TRP A 156 1.55 -3.14 -10.22
CA TRP A 156 2.96 -2.80 -10.24
C TRP A 156 3.82 -4.02 -10.61
N GLY A 157 3.57 -5.19 -10.02
CA GLY A 157 4.25 -6.43 -10.39
C GLY A 157 4.01 -6.79 -11.86
N GLU A 158 2.78 -6.63 -12.35
CA GLU A 158 2.43 -6.85 -13.75
C GLU A 158 3.13 -5.88 -14.72
N ALA A 159 3.22 -4.61 -14.38
CA ALA A 159 3.94 -3.62 -15.17
C ALA A 159 5.44 -3.98 -15.31
N TRP A 160 6.09 -4.36 -14.22
CA TRP A 160 7.53 -4.66 -14.20
C TRP A 160 7.90 -6.02 -14.77
N LEU A 161 7.09 -7.05 -14.50
CA LEU A 161 7.39 -8.43 -14.88
C LEU A 161 6.80 -8.82 -16.24
N LYS A 162 5.60 -8.31 -16.58
CA LYS A 162 4.88 -8.69 -17.81
C LYS A 162 4.86 -7.57 -18.86
N GLY A 163 5.14 -6.31 -18.48
CA GLY A 163 4.98 -5.15 -19.37
C GLY A 163 3.51 -4.89 -19.74
N LYS A 164 2.57 -5.42 -18.95
CA LYS A 164 1.14 -5.34 -19.21
C LYS A 164 0.38 -5.48 -17.90
N VAL A 165 -0.43 -4.48 -17.59
CA VAL A 165 -1.39 -4.47 -16.48
C VAL A 165 -2.75 -4.87 -17.03
N ASP A 166 -3.27 -5.98 -16.54
CA ASP A 166 -4.62 -6.44 -16.89
C ASP A 166 -5.59 -5.99 -15.80
N LEU A 167 -6.59 -5.19 -16.16
CA LEU A 167 -7.68 -4.77 -15.29
C LEU A 167 -8.76 -5.87 -15.37
N ASP A 168 -8.84 -6.70 -14.34
CA ASP A 168 -9.67 -7.92 -14.33
C ASP A 168 -10.65 -7.88 -13.16
N ASP A 169 -11.94 -7.79 -13.48
CA ASP A 169 -13.05 -7.81 -12.50
C ASP A 169 -12.95 -9.00 -11.55
N SER A 170 -12.55 -10.18 -12.04
CA SER A 170 -12.43 -11.40 -11.23
C SER A 170 -11.29 -11.30 -10.22
N ARG A 171 -10.19 -10.65 -10.60
CA ARG A 171 -9.07 -10.35 -9.69
C ARG A 171 -9.50 -9.31 -8.66
N SER A 172 -10.08 -8.19 -9.10
CA SER A 172 -10.48 -7.13 -8.17
C SER A 172 -11.53 -7.58 -7.17
N ARG A 173 -12.48 -8.43 -7.60
CA ARG A 173 -13.43 -9.10 -6.69
C ARG A 173 -12.68 -9.91 -5.64
N ALA A 174 -11.75 -10.78 -6.06
CA ALA A 174 -10.98 -11.61 -5.14
C ALA A 174 -10.13 -10.79 -4.14
N LEU A 175 -9.52 -9.69 -4.58
CA LEU A 175 -8.73 -8.81 -3.72
C LEU A 175 -9.61 -8.05 -2.72
N PHE A 176 -10.80 -7.62 -3.14
CA PHE A 176 -11.76 -6.99 -2.23
C PHE A 176 -12.26 -7.95 -1.15
N GLU A 177 -12.64 -9.18 -1.52
CA GLU A 177 -13.05 -10.23 -0.57
C GLU A 177 -11.93 -10.57 0.42
N THR A 178 -10.68 -10.58 -0.05
CA THR A 178 -9.50 -10.78 0.81
C THR A 178 -9.30 -9.59 1.75
N ALA A 179 -9.49 -8.36 1.28
CA ALA A 179 -9.39 -7.16 2.11
C ALA A 179 -10.45 -7.14 3.21
N TRP A 180 -11.67 -7.61 2.89
CA TRP A 180 -12.74 -7.79 3.86
C TRP A 180 -12.33 -8.80 4.95
N GLY A 181 -11.87 -9.98 4.55
CA GLY A 181 -11.40 -11.00 5.49
C GLY A 181 -10.21 -10.58 6.35
N ILE A 182 -9.28 -9.78 5.82
CA ILE A 182 -8.18 -9.19 6.60
C ILE A 182 -8.72 -8.22 7.65
N HIS A 183 -9.73 -7.41 7.29
CA HIS A 183 -10.37 -6.47 8.21
C HIS A 183 -11.13 -7.19 9.33
N GLU A 184 -11.88 -8.25 9.00
CA GLU A 184 -12.50 -9.16 9.97
C GLU A 184 -11.45 -9.76 10.90
N PHE A 185 -10.39 -10.35 10.34
CA PHE A 185 -9.35 -11.03 11.10
C PHE A 185 -8.65 -10.07 12.07
N ASN A 186 -8.30 -8.87 11.61
CA ASN A 186 -7.64 -7.86 12.44
C ASN A 186 -8.54 -7.32 13.55
N THR A 187 -9.86 -7.37 13.37
CA THR A 187 -10.81 -6.88 14.37
C THR A 187 -11.22 -7.99 15.33
N PHE A 188 -11.72 -9.11 14.80
CA PHE A 188 -12.35 -10.19 15.56
C PHE A 188 -11.40 -11.31 15.97
N GLY A 189 -10.16 -11.31 15.44
CA GLY A 189 -9.25 -12.46 15.55
C GLY A 189 -9.68 -13.68 14.72
N SER A 190 -10.65 -13.51 13.81
CA SER A 190 -11.17 -14.54 12.92
C SER A 190 -11.81 -13.90 11.68
N ALA A 191 -12.10 -14.69 10.66
CA ALA A 191 -12.77 -14.25 9.42
C ALA A 191 -13.75 -15.33 8.94
N ASP A 192 -14.63 -15.01 7.99
CA ASP A 192 -15.44 -16.01 7.27
C ASP A 192 -14.59 -16.72 6.19
N TYR A 193 -13.58 -17.46 6.65
CA TYR A 193 -12.55 -18.05 5.80
C TYR A 193 -13.08 -19.12 4.82
N TRP A 194 -14.23 -19.75 5.09
CA TRP A 194 -14.84 -20.68 4.13
C TRP A 194 -15.39 -19.96 2.90
N THR A 195 -16.12 -18.88 3.13
CA THR A 195 -16.74 -18.09 2.05
C THR A 195 -15.69 -17.39 1.21
N ILE A 196 -14.67 -16.83 1.86
CA ILE A 196 -13.53 -16.23 1.16
C ILE A 196 -12.82 -17.30 0.31
N ALA A 197 -12.57 -18.50 0.85
CA ALA A 197 -11.93 -19.58 0.09
C ALA A 197 -12.76 -20.04 -1.12
N GLU A 198 -14.08 -20.15 -0.98
CA GLU A 198 -15.02 -20.48 -2.05
C GLU A 198 -15.01 -19.43 -3.16
N LYS A 199 -15.22 -18.15 -2.80
CA LYS A 199 -15.20 -17.03 -3.75
C LYS A 199 -13.85 -16.86 -4.45
N LEU A 200 -12.74 -17.18 -3.76
CA LEU A 200 -11.42 -17.24 -4.37
C LEU A 200 -11.31 -18.40 -5.38
N ALA A 201 -11.94 -19.55 -5.13
CA ALA A 201 -11.91 -20.72 -6.00
C ALA A 201 -12.75 -20.56 -7.28
N ASP A 202 -13.87 -19.86 -7.22
CA ASP A 202 -14.83 -19.74 -8.34
C ASP A 202 -14.37 -18.84 -9.48
N GLY A 203 -13.49 -17.86 -9.24
CA GLY A 203 -12.98 -17.00 -10.32
C GLY A 203 -11.84 -17.67 -11.10
N THR A 204 -12.13 -18.37 -12.20
CA THR A 204 -11.26 -18.76 -13.36
C THR A 204 -9.81 -19.28 -13.15
N GLY A 205 -9.35 -19.45 -11.91
CA GLY A 205 -8.09 -20.03 -11.52
C GLY A 205 -8.22 -20.38 -10.04
N GLY A 206 -8.28 -21.68 -9.72
CA GLY A 206 -8.69 -22.15 -8.38
C GLY A 206 -7.93 -21.49 -7.22
N SER A 207 -8.50 -21.56 -6.01
CA SER A 207 -8.05 -20.86 -4.79
C SER A 207 -6.53 -20.97 -4.55
N SER A 208 -5.95 -22.13 -4.85
CA SER A 208 -4.51 -22.40 -4.76
C SER A 208 -3.65 -21.49 -5.65
N SER A 209 -4.12 -21.13 -6.84
CA SER A 209 -3.38 -20.30 -7.82
C SER A 209 -3.43 -18.80 -7.50
N LYS A 210 -4.50 -18.31 -6.87
CA LYS A 210 -4.63 -16.91 -6.44
C LYS A 210 -3.92 -16.63 -5.11
N LEU A 211 -3.99 -17.58 -4.17
CA LEU A 211 -3.20 -17.54 -2.93
C LEU A 211 -1.72 -17.84 -3.21
N ALA A 212 -1.42 -18.72 -4.18
CA ALA A 212 -0.05 -18.87 -4.69
C ALA A 212 0.40 -17.61 -5.41
N TRP A 213 -0.45 -16.87 -6.14
CA TRP A 213 -0.07 -15.57 -6.70
C TRP A 213 0.35 -14.56 -5.61
N LEU A 214 -0.38 -14.50 -4.48
CA LEU A 214 0.00 -13.70 -3.29
C LEU A 214 1.34 -14.15 -2.69
N LYS A 215 1.68 -15.45 -2.74
CA LYS A 215 2.93 -16.02 -2.22
C LYS A 215 4.11 -16.01 -3.20
N GLU A 216 3.88 -16.30 -4.47
CA GLU A 216 4.87 -16.49 -5.55
C GLU A 216 5.30 -15.16 -6.16
N HIS A 217 4.53 -14.08 -5.99
CA HIS A 217 4.94 -12.73 -6.35
C HIS A 217 5.62 -11.98 -5.19
N THR A 218 6.12 -12.71 -4.18
CA THR A 218 7.23 -12.25 -3.33
C THR A 218 8.56 -12.23 -4.11
N VAL A 219 8.53 -11.81 -5.38
CA VAL A 219 9.67 -11.07 -5.88
C VAL A 219 9.60 -9.75 -5.12
N THR A 220 10.43 -9.58 -4.10
CA THR A 220 10.65 -8.29 -3.45
C THR A 220 11.29 -7.38 -4.49
N VAL A 221 10.50 -6.94 -5.47
CA VAL A 221 10.91 -5.84 -6.30
C VAL A 221 10.68 -4.64 -5.39
N THR A 222 11.78 -4.05 -4.95
CA THR A 222 11.76 -2.86 -4.10
C THR A 222 11.74 -1.65 -5.03
N PRO A 223 10.88 -0.64 -4.79
CA PRO A 223 11.05 0.67 -5.42
C PRO A 223 12.49 1.15 -5.27
N ILE A 224 12.97 2.01 -6.17
CA ILE A 224 14.26 2.65 -5.93
C ILE A 224 14.14 3.53 -4.69
N SER A 225 14.97 3.25 -3.68
CA SER A 225 14.91 4.03 -2.45
C SER A 225 15.43 5.44 -2.70
N ALA A 226 14.89 6.41 -1.96
CA ALA A 226 15.42 7.78 -2.00
C ALA A 226 16.93 7.84 -1.65
N VAL A 227 17.43 6.87 -0.88
CA VAL A 227 18.85 6.73 -0.53
C VAL A 227 19.68 6.32 -1.73
N ASP A 228 19.24 5.34 -2.52
CA ASP A 228 19.94 4.92 -3.73
C ASP A 228 20.04 6.07 -4.74
N VAL A 229 18.95 6.84 -4.91
CA VAL A 229 18.97 8.03 -5.78
C VAL A 229 19.93 9.10 -5.26
N ASP A 230 20.02 9.30 -3.94
CA ASP A 230 20.98 10.23 -3.34
C ASP A 230 22.44 9.78 -3.56
N THR A 231 22.74 8.48 -3.48
CA THR A 231 24.07 7.95 -3.77
C THR A 231 24.44 8.10 -5.24
N ILE A 232 23.53 7.81 -6.18
CA ILE A 232 23.76 8.07 -7.61
C ILE A 232 24.04 9.55 -7.84
N ARG A 233 23.30 10.44 -7.17
CA ARG A 233 23.50 11.89 -7.27
C ARG A 233 24.86 12.32 -6.75
N GLU A 234 25.33 11.74 -5.64
CA GLU A 234 26.63 12.06 -5.05
C GLU A 234 27.78 11.80 -6.04
N TYR A 235 27.74 10.71 -6.79
CA TYR A 235 28.73 10.45 -7.85
C TYR A 235 28.68 11.49 -8.98
N ILE A 236 27.49 11.96 -9.37
CA ILE A 236 27.36 13.06 -10.35
C ILE A 236 27.92 14.36 -9.78
N ASP A 237 27.66 14.67 -8.51
CA ASP A 237 28.19 15.87 -7.85
C ASP A 237 29.73 15.81 -7.75
N LEU A 238 30.30 14.64 -7.48
CA LEU A 238 31.76 14.43 -7.52
C LEU A 238 32.33 14.64 -8.93
N ALA A 239 31.68 14.11 -9.97
CA ALA A 239 32.09 14.31 -11.35
C ALA A 239 32.02 15.79 -11.77
N LEU A 240 30.96 16.50 -11.37
CA LEU A 240 30.81 17.95 -11.56
C LEU A 240 31.92 18.74 -10.86
N SER A 241 32.28 18.35 -9.63
CA SER A 241 33.38 18.98 -8.88
C SER A 241 34.72 18.84 -9.61
N SER A 242 35.00 17.67 -10.20
CA SER A 242 36.22 17.48 -11.01
C SER A 242 36.22 18.34 -12.28
N LEU A 243 35.09 18.46 -12.98
CA LEU A 243 34.98 19.39 -14.12
C LEU A 243 35.21 20.85 -13.72
N GLU A 244 34.78 21.26 -12.52
CA GLU A 244 35.07 22.59 -11.99
C GLU A 244 36.56 22.79 -11.69
N GLY A 245 37.22 21.76 -11.15
CA GLY A 245 38.68 21.74 -10.98
C GLY A 245 39.41 21.89 -12.31
N ALA A 246 39.04 21.10 -13.33
CA ALA A 246 39.59 21.19 -14.67
C ALA A 246 39.40 22.60 -15.29
N ALA A 247 38.21 23.18 -15.14
CA ALA A 247 37.92 24.53 -15.63
C ALA A 247 38.75 25.61 -14.92
N ALA A 248 38.95 25.48 -13.61
CA ALA A 248 39.77 26.40 -12.83
C ALA A 248 41.24 26.34 -13.26
N ASN A 249 41.78 25.13 -13.44
CA ASN A 249 43.13 24.91 -13.93
C ASN A 249 43.35 25.50 -15.33
N LEU A 250 42.41 25.32 -16.26
CA LEU A 250 42.52 25.95 -17.59
C LEU A 250 42.46 27.48 -17.57
N LYS A 251 41.63 28.07 -16.70
CA LYS A 251 41.62 29.53 -16.51
C LYS A 251 42.97 30.04 -15.99
N GLU A 252 43.62 29.27 -15.13
CA GLU A 252 44.93 29.59 -14.59
C GLU A 252 46.05 29.41 -15.63
N ALA A 253 46.00 28.33 -16.43
CA ALA A 253 46.89 28.15 -17.58
C ALA A 253 46.80 29.33 -18.55
N LYS A 254 45.57 29.77 -18.87
CA LYS A 254 45.32 30.97 -19.69
C LYS A 254 45.91 32.24 -19.07
N ARG A 255 45.81 32.40 -17.76
CA ARG A 255 46.43 33.53 -17.03
C ARG A 255 47.95 33.49 -17.15
N CYS A 256 48.56 32.31 -16.98
CA CYS A 256 49.99 32.10 -17.12
C CYS A 256 50.51 32.38 -18.55
N ILE A 257 49.78 31.97 -19.59
CA ILE A 257 50.14 32.25 -20.99
C ILE A 257 50.15 33.77 -21.25
N ARG A 258 49.13 34.50 -20.78
CA ARG A 258 49.09 35.97 -20.90
C ARG A 258 50.25 36.65 -20.20
N LEU A 259 50.58 36.22 -18.98
CA LEU A 259 51.73 36.74 -18.24
C LEU A 259 53.06 36.41 -18.92
N ALA A 260 53.16 35.26 -19.60
CA ALA A 260 54.33 34.91 -20.40
C ALA A 260 54.47 35.85 -21.61
N GLU A 261 53.36 36.19 -22.27
CA GLU A 261 53.34 37.13 -23.39
C GLU A 261 53.79 38.53 -22.96
N ASP A 262 53.27 39.03 -21.83
CA ASP A 262 53.70 40.33 -21.26
C ASP A 262 55.18 40.32 -20.84
N ALA A 263 55.67 39.19 -20.34
CA ALA A 263 57.05 39.05 -19.86
C ALA A 263 58.07 38.84 -20.99
N LYS A 264 57.64 38.47 -22.21
CA LYS A 264 58.53 38.06 -23.31
C LYS A 264 59.60 39.11 -23.63
N ALA A 265 59.21 40.38 -23.69
CA ALA A 265 60.13 41.48 -24.00
C ALA A 265 61.10 41.83 -22.85
N SER A 266 60.84 41.37 -21.63
CA SER A 266 61.57 41.80 -20.42
C SER A 266 62.38 40.69 -19.73
N SER A 267 61.98 39.41 -19.85
CA SER A 267 62.68 38.28 -19.23
C SER A 267 62.28 36.93 -19.83
N SER A 268 63.21 36.31 -20.56
CA SER A 268 63.03 34.96 -21.12
C SER A 268 62.88 33.88 -20.05
N GLU A 269 63.56 34.02 -18.91
CA GLU A 269 63.45 33.09 -17.78
C GLU A 269 62.07 33.16 -17.12
N ASN A 270 61.53 34.37 -16.90
CA ASN A 270 60.17 34.51 -16.39
C ASN A 270 59.12 33.97 -17.36
N THR A 271 59.32 34.21 -18.67
CA THR A 271 58.43 33.68 -19.73
C THR A 271 58.38 32.15 -19.69
N ARG A 272 59.54 31.48 -19.66
CA ARG A 272 59.62 30.02 -19.55
C ARG A 272 58.98 29.48 -18.29
N ARG A 273 59.21 30.13 -17.15
CA ARG A 273 58.59 29.73 -15.87
C ARG A 273 57.07 29.82 -15.95
N MET A 274 56.51 30.89 -16.51
CA MET A 274 55.07 31.04 -16.66
C MET A 274 54.47 30.01 -17.62
N LEU A 275 55.14 29.72 -18.75
CA LEU A 275 54.69 28.68 -19.68
C LEU A 275 54.77 27.28 -19.07
N LYS A 276 55.80 26.99 -18.27
CA LYS A 276 55.88 25.73 -17.54
C LYS A 276 54.72 25.58 -16.55
N ASN A 277 54.42 26.63 -15.78
CA ASN A 277 53.25 26.63 -14.90
C ASN A 277 51.94 26.44 -15.69
N ALA A 278 51.82 27.02 -16.88
CA ALA A 278 50.66 26.79 -17.74
C ALA A 278 50.55 25.32 -18.16
N ALA A 279 51.66 24.67 -18.53
CA ALA A 279 51.69 23.24 -18.85
C ALA A 279 51.31 22.38 -17.63
N ASP A 280 51.83 22.69 -16.44
CA ASP A 280 51.47 22.01 -15.20
C ASP A 280 49.96 22.11 -14.93
N HIS A 281 49.35 23.29 -15.11
CA HIS A 281 47.90 23.46 -14.97
C HIS A 281 47.09 22.72 -16.05
N VAL A 282 47.57 22.62 -17.29
CA VAL A 282 46.89 21.81 -18.32
C VAL A 282 46.96 20.32 -17.97
N ALA A 283 48.09 19.84 -17.43
CA ALA A 283 48.22 18.47 -16.94
C ALA A 283 47.26 18.20 -15.76
N ASP A 284 47.20 19.09 -14.78
CA ASP A 284 46.24 18.99 -13.66
C ASP A 284 44.79 18.99 -14.17
N ALA A 285 44.47 19.81 -15.19
CA ALA A 285 43.15 19.80 -15.80
C ALA A 285 42.83 18.45 -16.46
N ARG A 286 43.80 17.80 -17.11
CA ARG A 286 43.62 16.47 -17.70
C ARG A 286 43.35 15.41 -16.64
N ASP A 287 44.07 15.45 -15.53
CA ASP A 287 43.88 14.51 -14.42
C ASP A 287 42.47 14.64 -13.82
N GLU A 288 41.94 15.86 -13.72
CA GLU A 288 40.55 16.10 -13.31
C GLU A 288 39.50 15.62 -14.34
N ILE A 289 39.79 15.67 -15.65
CA ILE A 289 38.91 15.07 -16.67
C ILE A 289 38.88 13.55 -16.56
N LEU A 290 40.03 12.92 -16.29
CA LEU A 290 40.09 11.48 -16.02
C LEU A 290 39.31 11.12 -14.74
N ALA A 291 39.48 11.91 -13.67
CA ALA A 291 38.72 11.73 -12.45
C ALA A 291 37.20 11.83 -12.69
N THR A 292 36.75 12.76 -13.55
CA THR A 292 35.33 12.87 -13.94
C THR A 292 34.79 11.56 -14.52
N LYS A 293 35.55 10.93 -15.42
CA LYS A 293 35.20 9.63 -15.99
C LYS A 293 35.19 8.55 -14.92
N ASP A 294 36.23 8.46 -14.09
CA ASP A 294 36.35 7.46 -13.04
C ASP A 294 35.17 7.56 -12.03
N ARG A 295 34.71 8.77 -11.70
CA ARG A 295 33.51 8.97 -10.86
C ARG A 295 32.24 8.46 -11.52
N PHE A 296 32.11 8.65 -12.82
CA PHE A 296 30.97 8.15 -13.56
C PHE A 296 31.01 6.61 -13.71
N ASP A 297 32.19 6.02 -13.91
CA ASP A 297 32.35 4.57 -13.93
C ASP A 297 32.01 3.96 -12.55
N GLN A 298 32.40 4.60 -11.44
CA GLN A 298 31.98 4.21 -10.08
C GLN A 298 30.46 4.27 -9.88
N LEU A 299 29.78 5.27 -10.47
CA LEU A 299 28.31 5.33 -10.48
C LEU A 299 27.73 4.11 -11.19
N LEU A 300 28.25 3.76 -12.37
CA LEU A 300 27.76 2.60 -13.12
C LEU A 300 27.99 1.29 -12.35
N GLU A 301 29.16 1.12 -11.72
CA GLU A 301 29.45 -0.03 -10.84
C GLU A 301 28.49 -0.10 -9.65
N PHE A 302 28.17 1.05 -9.03
CA PHE A 302 27.18 1.12 -7.96
C PHE A 302 25.81 0.63 -8.47
N VAL A 303 25.32 1.15 -9.60
CA VAL A 303 24.00 0.76 -10.13
C VAL A 303 23.98 -0.72 -10.56
N GLU A 304 25.04 -1.19 -11.20
CA GLU A 304 25.20 -2.59 -11.62
C GLU A 304 25.20 -3.55 -10.44
N SER A 305 25.94 -3.23 -9.37
CA SER A 305 26.02 -4.09 -8.18
C SER A 305 24.66 -4.28 -7.48
N HIS A 306 23.74 -3.32 -7.64
CA HIS A 306 22.38 -3.38 -7.10
C HIS A 306 21.36 -3.94 -8.10
N SER A 307 21.70 -4.05 -9.39
CA SER A 307 20.80 -4.55 -10.46
C SER A 307 20.36 -6.00 -10.26
N SER A 308 21.24 -6.85 -9.73
CA SER A 308 20.97 -8.29 -9.51
C SER A 308 19.83 -8.55 -8.53
N ASN A 309 19.58 -7.60 -7.61
CA ASN A 309 18.56 -7.70 -6.58
C ASN A 309 17.41 -6.69 -6.77
N ASN A 310 17.49 -5.81 -7.78
CA ASN A 310 16.50 -4.78 -8.02
C ASN A 310 16.31 -4.51 -9.52
N VAL A 311 15.13 -4.88 -10.05
CA VAL A 311 14.76 -4.70 -11.47
C VAL A 311 14.74 -3.21 -11.89
N VAL A 312 14.47 -2.31 -10.94
CA VAL A 312 14.53 -0.85 -11.18
C VAL A 312 15.98 -0.41 -11.40
N MET A 313 16.92 -0.92 -10.59
CA MET A 313 18.35 -0.64 -10.75
C MET A 313 18.91 -1.23 -12.04
N ASP A 314 18.46 -2.44 -12.43
CA ASP A 314 18.76 -3.00 -13.76
C ASP A 314 18.28 -2.09 -14.89
N ALA A 315 17.02 -1.63 -14.83
CA ALA A 315 16.47 -0.73 -15.85
C ALA A 315 17.23 0.62 -15.91
N LEU A 316 17.67 1.17 -14.78
CA LEU A 316 18.53 2.36 -14.74
C LEU A 316 19.90 2.11 -15.34
N TYR A 317 20.54 0.98 -15.00
CA TYR A 317 21.83 0.60 -15.57
C TYR A 317 21.73 0.48 -17.10
N GLN A 318 20.69 -0.21 -17.60
CA GLN A 318 20.44 -0.31 -19.03
C GLN A 318 20.22 1.08 -19.66
N SER A 319 19.51 1.98 -18.98
CA SER A 319 19.27 3.35 -19.49
C SER A 319 20.56 4.20 -19.54
N PHE A 320 21.46 4.04 -18.56
CA PHE A 320 22.73 4.75 -18.56
C PHE A 320 23.71 4.21 -19.62
N THR A 321 23.64 2.93 -19.95
CA THR A 321 24.63 2.24 -20.78
C THR A 321 24.19 2.04 -22.22
N SER A 322 22.90 1.77 -22.46
CA SER A 322 22.33 1.50 -23.77
C SER A 322 21.72 2.76 -24.39
N ARG A 323 21.81 2.89 -25.72
CA ARG A 323 21.07 3.94 -26.45
C ARG A 323 19.57 3.74 -26.26
N SER A 324 18.82 4.85 -26.17
CA SER A 324 17.39 4.82 -25.82
C SER A 324 16.48 4.40 -27.00
N LEU A 325 15.14 4.49 -26.81
CA LEU A 325 14.06 4.00 -27.69
C LEU A 325 14.13 4.41 -29.17
N SER A 326 14.93 5.42 -29.52
CA SER A 326 15.43 5.63 -30.87
C SER A 326 16.94 5.37 -30.86
N GLU A 327 17.45 4.50 -31.74
CA GLU A 327 18.90 4.22 -31.89
C GLU A 327 19.78 5.48 -32.10
N ASP A 328 19.11 6.63 -32.29
CA ASP A 328 19.64 7.95 -32.50
C ASP A 328 19.98 8.74 -31.22
N TYR A 329 19.59 8.36 -29.99
CA TYR A 329 19.99 9.09 -28.77
C TYR A 329 21.13 8.37 -28.02
N PRO A 330 22.29 9.03 -27.76
CA PRO A 330 23.44 8.38 -27.14
C PRO A 330 23.18 8.22 -25.64
N SER A 331 23.59 7.08 -25.09
CA SER A 331 23.45 6.84 -23.65
C SER A 331 24.26 7.86 -22.84
N LEU A 332 23.90 8.06 -21.57
CA LEU A 332 24.67 8.98 -20.72
C LEU A 332 26.14 8.54 -20.63
N LYS A 333 26.40 7.23 -20.53
CA LYS A 333 27.75 6.67 -20.61
C LYS A 333 28.47 7.07 -21.88
N GLU A 334 27.84 6.89 -23.04
CA GLU A 334 28.43 7.22 -24.32
C GLU A 334 28.77 8.71 -24.42
N GLN A 335 27.88 9.60 -23.94
CA GLN A 335 28.13 11.04 -23.91
C GLN A 335 29.31 11.42 -23.01
N ILE A 336 29.43 10.80 -21.84
CA ILE A 336 30.56 11.04 -20.93
C ILE A 336 31.87 10.50 -21.51
N GLU A 337 31.87 9.29 -22.08
CA GLU A 337 33.06 8.70 -22.70
C GLU A 337 33.55 9.52 -23.90
N LEU A 338 32.65 9.90 -24.81
CA LEU A 338 33.00 10.71 -25.98
C LEU A 338 33.45 12.10 -25.58
N GLY A 339 32.74 12.74 -24.64
CA GLY A 339 33.07 14.08 -24.17
C GLY A 339 34.41 14.14 -23.45
N THR A 340 34.69 13.21 -22.55
CA THR A 340 35.97 13.15 -21.82
C THR A 340 37.14 12.84 -22.74
N LYS A 341 36.93 11.98 -23.75
CA LYS A 341 37.93 11.69 -24.78
C LYS A 341 38.21 12.90 -25.67
N GLY A 342 37.16 13.61 -26.08
CA GLY A 342 37.25 14.87 -26.82
C GLY A 342 38.07 15.93 -26.08
N VAL A 343 37.69 16.21 -24.84
CA VAL A 343 38.42 17.17 -23.99
C VAL A 343 39.87 16.74 -23.79
N SER A 344 40.13 15.46 -23.50
CA SER A 344 41.50 14.95 -23.31
C SER A 344 42.37 15.13 -24.55
N ALA A 345 41.81 14.91 -25.75
CA ALA A 345 42.53 15.12 -27.00
C ALA A 345 42.89 16.59 -27.22
N GLU A 346 42.00 17.52 -26.88
CA GLU A 346 42.27 18.97 -26.96
C GLU A 346 43.27 19.43 -25.89
N LEU A 347 43.22 18.88 -24.67
CA LEU A 347 44.22 19.14 -23.64
C LEU A 347 45.61 18.70 -24.07
N PHE A 348 45.74 17.53 -24.72
CA PHE A 348 47.02 17.08 -25.28
C PHE A 348 47.55 18.00 -26.38
N ARG A 349 46.66 18.54 -27.22
CA ARG A 349 47.04 19.56 -28.22
C ARG A 349 47.51 20.85 -27.55
N LEU A 350 46.84 21.28 -26.48
CA LEU A 350 47.23 22.45 -25.70
C LEU A 350 48.61 22.29 -25.05
N GLU A 351 48.89 21.13 -24.44
CA GLU A 351 50.22 20.84 -23.88
C GLU A 351 51.32 21.05 -24.94
N ARG A 352 51.12 20.49 -26.13
CA ARG A 352 52.05 20.64 -27.26
C ARG A 352 52.19 22.09 -27.71
N SER A 353 51.09 22.84 -27.81
CA SER A 353 51.14 24.27 -28.16
C SER A 353 51.90 25.10 -27.11
N ILE A 354 51.78 24.73 -25.83
CA ILE A 354 52.54 25.37 -24.74
C ILE A 354 54.04 24.99 -24.83
N GLU A 355 54.38 23.74 -25.17
CA GLU A 355 55.76 23.33 -25.43
C GLU A 355 56.38 24.10 -26.60
N ASP A 356 55.64 24.27 -27.70
CA ASP A 356 56.07 25.09 -28.85
C ASP A 356 56.33 26.55 -28.42
N LEU A 357 55.48 27.12 -27.55
CA LEU A 357 55.72 28.45 -26.95
C LEU A 357 56.99 28.46 -26.08
N VAL A 358 57.26 27.40 -25.33
CA VAL A 358 58.49 27.27 -24.52
C VAL A 358 59.73 27.24 -25.43
N GLU A 359 59.68 26.56 -26.57
CA GLU A 359 60.77 26.56 -27.54
C GLU A 359 60.95 27.94 -28.21
N LEU A 360 59.86 28.57 -28.64
CA LEU A 360 59.88 29.89 -29.25
C LEU A 360 60.29 31.01 -28.27
N SER A 361 60.16 30.79 -26.96
CA SER A 361 60.70 31.71 -25.94
C SER A 361 62.23 31.77 -25.94
N LYS A 362 62.90 30.85 -26.64
CA LYS A 362 64.37 30.84 -26.81
C LYS A 362 64.83 31.70 -27.98
N ASP A 363 63.94 32.02 -28.93
CA ASP A 363 64.23 32.78 -30.15
C ASP A 363 63.68 34.22 -30.09
N GLU A 364 64.29 35.14 -30.85
CA GLU A 364 63.89 36.55 -30.96
C GLU A 364 62.65 36.78 -31.85
N ALA A 365 62.03 35.72 -32.40
CA ALA A 365 60.86 35.83 -33.27
C ALA A 365 59.59 36.17 -32.46
N GLU A 366 59.26 37.45 -32.35
CA GLU A 366 58.09 37.95 -31.61
C GLU A 366 56.75 37.60 -32.26
N SER A 367 56.64 37.70 -33.59
CA SER A 367 55.37 37.52 -34.32
C SER A 367 54.78 36.12 -34.17
N SER A 368 55.62 35.08 -34.29
CA SER A 368 55.16 33.68 -34.20
C SER A 368 54.69 33.29 -32.80
N PHE A 369 55.25 33.90 -31.76
CA PHE A 369 54.85 33.61 -30.37
C PHE A 369 53.50 34.22 -30.03
N SER A 370 53.25 35.47 -30.44
CA SER A 370 51.96 36.12 -30.17
C SER A 370 50.83 35.40 -30.93
N GLU A 371 51.09 34.96 -32.16
CA GLU A 371 50.13 34.17 -32.94
C GLU A 371 49.77 32.84 -32.26
N ILE A 372 50.77 32.06 -31.81
CA ILE A 372 50.53 30.78 -31.11
C ILE A 372 49.91 31.01 -29.72
N SER A 373 50.29 32.07 -29.00
CA SER A 373 49.68 32.46 -27.72
C SER A 373 48.18 32.71 -27.89
N ALA A 374 47.81 33.54 -28.88
CA ALA A 374 46.42 33.86 -29.17
C ALA A 374 45.62 32.62 -29.58
N GLN A 375 46.20 31.73 -30.39
CA GLN A 375 45.57 30.47 -30.77
C GLN A 375 45.38 29.55 -29.57
N THR A 376 46.39 29.40 -28.71
CA THR A 376 46.33 28.58 -27.49
C THR A 376 45.26 29.09 -26.53
N ILE A 377 45.18 30.41 -26.34
CA ILE A 377 44.14 31.05 -25.53
C ILE A 377 42.74 30.79 -26.11
N SER A 378 42.59 30.91 -27.44
CA SER A 378 41.32 30.63 -28.11
C SER A 378 40.90 29.17 -27.95
N SER A 379 41.84 28.23 -28.01
CA SER A 379 41.57 26.81 -27.76
C SER A 379 41.13 26.56 -26.32
N ILE A 380 41.75 27.21 -25.33
CA ILE A 380 41.29 27.15 -23.93
C ILE A 380 39.84 27.66 -23.81
N ASP A 381 39.52 28.78 -24.46
CA ASP A 381 38.15 29.33 -24.43
C ASP A 381 37.14 28.38 -25.08
N LEU A 382 37.51 27.69 -26.16
CA LEU A 382 36.67 26.68 -26.79
C LEU A 382 36.40 25.50 -25.85
N ILE A 383 37.43 24.96 -25.18
CA ILE A 383 37.28 23.85 -24.23
C ILE A 383 36.42 24.24 -23.03
N LEU A 384 36.50 25.50 -22.56
CA LEU A 384 35.69 26.00 -21.45
C LEU A 384 34.25 26.32 -21.85
N SER A 385 33.97 26.55 -23.14
CA SER A 385 32.66 26.92 -23.64
C SER A 385 31.68 25.75 -23.63
N ARG A 386 30.39 26.06 -23.69
CA ARG A 386 29.34 25.09 -23.98
C ARG A 386 29.08 25.09 -25.48
N SER A 387 29.10 23.91 -26.09
CA SER A 387 28.72 23.72 -27.49
C SER A 387 27.21 23.90 -27.67
N ASP A 388 26.80 24.37 -28.83
CA ASP A 388 25.39 24.31 -29.22
C ASP A 388 24.95 22.85 -29.41
N PRO A 389 23.65 22.54 -29.31
CA PRO A 389 23.15 21.20 -29.61
C PRO A 389 23.55 20.79 -31.04
N GLU A 390 24.17 19.62 -31.17
CA GLU A 390 24.58 19.07 -32.47
C GLU A 390 23.35 18.62 -33.28
N ARG A 391 22.33 18.11 -32.57
CA ARG A 391 21.17 17.48 -33.18
C ARG A 391 19.99 17.48 -32.22
N TRP A 392 18.81 17.27 -32.79
CA TRP A 392 17.54 17.27 -32.07
C TRP A 392 16.81 15.94 -32.31
N VAL A 393 16.35 15.31 -31.23
CA VAL A 393 15.59 14.06 -31.30
C VAL A 393 14.12 14.34 -30.98
N THR A 394 13.21 13.91 -31.86
CA THR A 394 11.77 14.10 -31.68
C THR A 394 11.15 13.00 -30.82
N PHE A 395 10.14 13.37 -30.03
CA PHE A 395 9.42 12.43 -29.17
C PHE A 395 8.00 12.91 -28.88
N THR A 396 7.15 11.96 -28.50
CA THR A 396 5.77 12.25 -28.12
C THR A 396 5.65 12.53 -26.61
N VAL A 397 5.04 13.67 -26.27
CA VAL A 397 4.54 13.98 -24.92
C VAL A 397 3.04 14.27 -24.93
N TYR A 398 2.40 14.09 -23.78
CA TYR A 398 0.99 14.42 -23.59
C TYR A 398 0.87 15.74 -22.84
N ALA A 399 0.44 16.79 -23.54
CA ALA A 399 0.35 18.16 -22.99
C ALA A 399 -1.01 18.81 -23.30
N GLY A 400 -1.43 19.77 -22.46
CA GLY A 400 -2.69 20.51 -22.57
C GLY A 400 -3.82 19.98 -21.68
N ASP A 401 -4.99 20.63 -21.77
CA ASP A 401 -6.23 20.24 -21.08
C ASP A 401 -7.43 20.30 -22.07
N PRO A 402 -7.96 19.15 -22.53
CA PRO A 402 -7.47 17.80 -22.26
C PRO A 402 -6.11 17.55 -22.96
N PRO A 403 -5.25 16.70 -22.37
CA PRO A 403 -3.94 16.36 -22.90
C PRO A 403 -4.06 15.72 -24.29
N LYS A 404 -3.13 16.07 -25.17
CA LYS A 404 -3.02 15.53 -26.53
C LYS A 404 -1.58 15.13 -26.80
N PRO A 405 -1.35 14.06 -27.59
CA PRO A 405 -0.02 13.72 -28.06
C PRO A 405 0.54 14.88 -28.90
N THR A 406 1.70 15.37 -28.51
CA THR A 406 2.44 16.46 -29.14
C THR A 406 3.87 16.00 -29.34
N GLU A 407 4.41 16.25 -30.54
CA GLU A 407 5.83 16.01 -30.80
C GLU A 407 6.65 17.17 -30.25
N GLU A 408 7.58 16.88 -29.36
CA GLU A 408 8.60 17.80 -28.88
C GLU A 408 9.99 17.36 -29.37
N SER A 409 11.00 18.22 -29.22
CA SER A 409 12.37 17.93 -29.67
C SER A 409 13.39 18.20 -28.55
N ILE A 410 14.27 17.25 -28.27
CA ILE A 410 15.34 17.38 -27.26
C ILE A 410 16.68 17.61 -27.94
N PRO A 411 17.52 18.52 -27.40
CA PRO A 411 18.89 18.71 -27.87
C PRO A 411 19.81 17.56 -27.42
N VAL A 412 20.63 17.05 -28.34
CA VAL A 412 21.81 16.23 -28.03
C VAL A 412 23.06 17.07 -28.18
N TYR A 413 23.86 17.14 -27.13
CA TYR A 413 25.04 18.00 -27.10
C TYR A 413 26.34 17.27 -27.45
N ILE A 414 26.45 15.97 -27.13
CA ILE A 414 27.65 15.17 -27.42
C ILE A 414 27.24 13.99 -28.28
N TRP A 415 27.69 13.99 -29.53
CA TRP A 415 27.46 12.89 -30.48
C TRP A 415 28.75 12.21 -30.91
N ASP A 416 29.82 13.00 -31.00
CA ASP A 416 31.16 12.52 -31.24
C ASP A 416 32.18 13.25 -30.35
N GLU A 417 33.44 12.83 -30.44
CA GLU A 417 34.54 13.38 -29.65
C GLU A 417 34.77 14.88 -29.90
N SER A 418 34.44 15.39 -31.09
CA SER A 418 34.66 16.80 -31.44
C SER A 418 33.70 17.75 -30.73
N ASN A 419 32.57 17.23 -30.24
CA ASN A 419 31.61 18.00 -29.45
C ASN A 419 32.02 18.13 -27.97
N GLY A 420 33.02 17.37 -27.53
CA GLY A 420 33.46 17.30 -26.14
C GLY A 420 34.14 18.57 -25.66
N THR A 421 33.46 19.33 -24.79
CA THR A 421 34.03 20.46 -24.05
C THR A 421 33.70 20.33 -22.56
N ILE A 422 34.46 21.00 -21.68
CA ILE A 422 34.17 21.02 -20.24
C ILE A 422 32.80 21.64 -19.98
N GLY A 423 32.47 22.74 -20.68
CA GLY A 423 31.17 23.38 -20.54
C GLY A 423 30.00 22.48 -20.97
N THR A 424 30.20 21.64 -21.98
CA THR A 424 29.18 20.70 -22.47
C THR A 424 29.01 19.51 -21.54
N LEU A 425 30.11 18.88 -21.09
CA LEU A 425 30.06 17.81 -20.08
C LEU A 425 29.38 18.26 -18.79
N LYS A 426 29.71 19.48 -18.32
CA LYS A 426 29.09 20.06 -17.13
C LYS A 426 27.59 20.23 -17.32
N PHE A 427 27.16 20.74 -18.47
CA PHE A 427 25.74 20.91 -18.78
C PHE A 427 24.98 19.57 -18.80
N VAL A 428 25.54 18.53 -19.44
CA VAL A 428 24.93 17.19 -19.48
C VAL A 428 24.78 16.60 -18.08
N LEU A 429 25.83 16.66 -17.25
CA LEU A 429 25.79 16.15 -15.87
C LEU A 429 24.86 16.95 -14.96
N GLU A 430 24.83 18.29 -15.08
CA GLU A 430 23.90 19.14 -14.33
C GLU A 430 22.44 18.79 -14.63
N LYS A 431 22.15 18.47 -15.89
CA LYS A 431 20.82 18.07 -16.32
C LYS A 431 20.47 16.63 -15.93
N ALA A 432 21.42 15.71 -16.00
CA ALA A 432 21.24 14.36 -15.44
C ALA A 432 20.94 14.42 -13.93
N ARG A 433 21.60 15.32 -13.20
CA ARG A 433 21.32 15.58 -11.79
C ARG A 433 19.89 16.13 -11.57
N GLU A 434 19.42 17.01 -12.44
CA GLU A 434 18.04 17.54 -12.39
C GLU A 434 17.00 16.44 -12.61
N ASP A 435 17.20 15.57 -13.61
CA ASP A 435 16.34 14.41 -13.90
C ASP A 435 16.29 13.44 -12.71
N LEU A 436 17.42 13.17 -12.05
CA LEU A 436 17.45 12.36 -10.82
C LEU A 436 16.67 13.00 -9.66
N ASN A 437 16.67 14.33 -9.54
CA ASN A 437 15.88 15.01 -8.51
C ASN A 437 14.38 14.91 -8.79
N GLN A 438 13.96 14.92 -10.05
CA GLN A 438 12.57 14.66 -10.43
C GLN A 438 12.18 13.23 -10.06
N MET A 439 13.04 12.26 -10.40
CA MET A 439 12.84 10.85 -10.05
C MET A 439 12.78 10.64 -8.54
N LYS A 440 13.63 11.32 -7.75
CA LYS A 440 13.57 11.31 -6.28
C LYS A 440 12.24 11.84 -5.76
N THR A 441 11.78 12.96 -6.31
CA THR A 441 10.52 13.60 -5.88
C THR A 441 9.33 12.67 -6.15
N LEU A 442 9.30 12.01 -7.30
CA LEU A 442 8.29 11.01 -7.66
C LEU A 442 8.40 9.77 -6.77
N SER A 443 9.62 9.27 -6.52
CA SER A 443 9.83 8.16 -5.58
C SER A 443 9.28 8.53 -4.20
N GLN A 444 9.60 9.70 -3.63
CA GLN A 444 9.10 10.10 -2.32
C GLN A 444 7.58 10.34 -2.23
N GLN A 445 6.92 10.71 -3.33
CA GLN A 445 5.47 10.95 -3.37
C GLN A 445 4.65 9.68 -3.52
N TYR A 446 5.23 8.66 -4.18
CA TYR A 446 4.53 7.44 -4.58
C TYR A 446 5.25 6.17 -4.10
N GLU A 447 6.28 6.29 -3.27
CA GLU A 447 6.90 5.16 -2.59
C GLU A 447 5.78 4.50 -1.80
N PRO A 448 5.46 3.22 -2.05
CA PRO A 448 4.67 2.50 -1.09
C PRO A 448 5.42 2.66 0.23
N THR A 449 4.75 3.21 1.24
CA THR A 449 5.16 2.92 2.62
C THR A 449 5.35 1.42 2.61
N SER A 450 6.50 0.90 3.07
CA SER A 450 6.77 -0.54 3.05
C SER A 450 5.72 -1.24 3.92
N VAL A 451 4.54 -1.45 3.35
CA VAL A 451 3.50 -2.27 3.91
C VAL A 451 3.94 -3.64 3.44
N GLU A 452 4.81 -4.24 4.24
CA GLU A 452 4.86 -5.70 4.26
C GLU A 452 3.41 -6.12 4.48
N LEU A 453 2.80 -6.68 3.43
CA LEU A 453 1.54 -7.40 3.56
C LEU A 453 1.85 -8.65 4.36
N GLU A 454 2.00 -8.49 5.67
CA GLU A 454 2.08 -9.60 6.60
C GLU A 454 0.64 -10.10 6.81
N ILE A 455 0.14 -10.82 5.81
CA ILE A 455 -1.08 -11.59 5.96
C ILE A 455 -0.74 -12.76 6.88
N ASP A 456 -1.44 -12.86 8.00
CA ASP A 456 -1.23 -13.89 9.00
C ASP A 456 -1.22 -15.30 8.36
N GLU A 457 -0.17 -16.07 8.63
CA GLU A 457 0.02 -17.41 8.06
C GLU A 457 -1.14 -18.36 8.41
N GLU A 458 -1.79 -18.17 9.56
CA GLU A 458 -2.92 -18.97 10.00
C GLU A 458 -4.18 -18.67 9.16
N LEU A 459 -4.46 -17.40 8.86
CA LEU A 459 -5.53 -17.02 7.93
C LEU A 459 -5.27 -17.63 6.56
N VAL A 460 -4.05 -17.49 6.03
CA VAL A 460 -3.67 -18.06 4.74
C VAL A 460 -3.82 -19.58 4.71
N SER A 461 -3.45 -20.27 5.80
CA SER A 461 -3.60 -21.71 5.94
C SER A 461 -5.07 -22.14 5.88
N ARG A 462 -5.97 -21.38 6.53
CA ARG A 462 -7.42 -21.63 6.51
C ARG A 462 -8.03 -21.41 5.13
N LEU A 463 -7.61 -20.36 4.41
CA LEU A 463 -8.08 -20.05 3.06
C LEU A 463 -7.66 -21.09 2.01
N ALA A 464 -6.60 -21.84 2.27
CA ALA A 464 -6.16 -22.95 1.40
C ALA A 464 -6.98 -24.24 1.58
N GLY A 465 -7.85 -24.31 2.59
CA GLY A 465 -8.74 -25.45 2.82
C GLY A 465 -9.90 -25.51 1.83
N ASN A 466 -10.46 -26.71 1.63
CA ASN A 466 -11.71 -26.84 0.88
C ASN A 466 -12.89 -26.40 1.76
N PRO A 467 -13.80 -25.54 1.25
CA PRO A 467 -15.01 -25.20 1.97
C PRO A 467 -15.91 -26.44 2.13
N PRO A 468 -16.63 -26.57 3.26
CA PRO A 468 -17.62 -27.63 3.43
C PRO A 468 -18.83 -27.39 2.51
N GLU A 469 -19.42 -28.47 1.98
CA GLU A 469 -20.73 -28.39 1.34
C GLU A 469 -21.81 -28.27 2.43
N PHE A 470 -22.69 -27.26 2.30
CA PHE A 470 -23.78 -27.04 3.25
C PHE A 470 -25.07 -27.73 2.77
N GLU A 471 -25.66 -28.60 3.61
CA GLU A 471 -26.96 -29.23 3.32
C GLU A 471 -28.15 -28.24 3.47
N THR A 472 -27.94 -27.16 4.21
CA THR A 472 -28.87 -26.05 4.47
C THR A 472 -28.25 -24.73 4.00
N GLY A 473 -28.98 -23.60 4.07
CA GLY A 473 -28.38 -22.29 3.79
C GLY A 473 -27.18 -22.00 4.70
N ARG A 474 -26.17 -21.28 4.20
CA ARG A 474 -24.92 -20.96 4.93
C ARG A 474 -25.20 -20.24 6.25
N GLU A 475 -26.07 -19.24 6.24
CA GLU A 475 -26.49 -18.54 7.46
C GLU A 475 -27.09 -19.52 8.48
N GLU A 476 -28.05 -20.35 8.07
CA GLU A 476 -28.69 -21.34 8.95
C GLU A 476 -27.67 -22.35 9.52
N PHE A 477 -26.67 -22.73 8.72
CA PHE A 477 -25.60 -23.60 9.18
C PHE A 477 -24.73 -22.90 10.24
N TYR A 478 -24.30 -21.66 10.01
CA TYR A 478 -23.45 -20.91 10.93
C TYR A 478 -24.17 -20.59 12.25
N GLU A 479 -25.48 -20.37 12.22
CA GLU A 479 -26.28 -20.21 13.44
C GLU A 479 -26.28 -21.46 14.35
N LEU A 480 -26.13 -22.64 13.75
CA LEU A 480 -26.14 -23.91 14.47
C LEU A 480 -24.72 -24.35 14.84
N MET A 481 -23.79 -24.16 13.91
CA MET A 481 -22.42 -24.63 13.96
C MET A 481 -21.50 -23.61 13.29
N PRO A 482 -21.23 -22.47 13.95
CA PRO A 482 -20.33 -21.48 13.35
C PRO A 482 -18.92 -22.06 13.18
N PRO A 483 -18.16 -21.57 12.19
CA PRO A 483 -16.78 -22.01 11.98
C PRO A 483 -15.95 -21.77 13.22
N GLN A 484 -14.99 -22.65 13.49
CA GLN A 484 -14.07 -22.44 14.60
C GLN A 484 -13.30 -21.13 14.39
N PRO A 485 -13.22 -20.25 15.40
CA PRO A 485 -12.39 -19.05 15.36
C PRO A 485 -10.94 -19.38 15.00
N ILE A 486 -10.29 -18.50 14.24
CA ILE A 486 -8.87 -18.64 13.93
C ILE A 486 -8.07 -18.47 15.23
N HIS A 487 -8.21 -17.34 15.91
CA HIS A 487 -7.64 -17.14 17.24
C HIS A 487 -8.59 -17.58 18.36
N ARG A 488 -8.00 -18.21 19.40
CA ARG A 488 -8.74 -18.62 20.61
C ARG A 488 -9.23 -17.45 21.47
N SER A 489 -8.68 -16.26 21.29
CA SER A 489 -9.10 -15.03 21.97
C SER A 489 -9.30 -13.96 20.89
N PRO A 490 -10.44 -13.27 20.84
CA PRO A 490 -11.58 -13.33 21.78
C PRO A 490 -12.47 -14.58 21.65
N GLY A 491 -12.23 -15.49 20.70
CA GLY A 491 -13.08 -16.68 20.49
C GLY A 491 -14.38 -16.34 19.76
N VAL A 492 -14.29 -15.43 18.79
CA VAL A 492 -15.41 -14.94 17.98
C VAL A 492 -15.37 -15.61 16.61
N SER A 493 -16.51 -16.14 16.17
CA SER A 493 -16.70 -16.63 14.79
C SER A 493 -17.38 -15.58 13.96
N VAL A 494 -17.15 -15.59 12.65
CA VAL A 494 -17.59 -14.52 11.75
C VAL A 494 -18.38 -15.13 10.59
N PHE A 495 -19.44 -14.44 10.22
CA PHE A 495 -20.25 -14.64 9.02
C PHE A 495 -20.40 -13.28 8.35
N HIS A 496 -20.10 -13.20 7.06
CA HIS A 496 -20.54 -12.07 6.26
C HIS A 496 -21.37 -12.54 5.08
N ASP A 497 -22.28 -11.70 4.59
CA ASP A 497 -22.99 -11.93 3.35
C ASP A 497 -23.04 -10.66 2.52
N PHE A 498 -22.42 -10.73 1.35
CA PHE A 498 -22.49 -9.71 0.32
C PHE A 498 -22.08 -10.30 -1.03
N GLU A 499 -22.63 -9.74 -2.10
CA GLU A 499 -22.25 -10.05 -3.47
C GLU A 499 -21.78 -8.80 -4.19
N VAL A 500 -20.66 -8.91 -4.89
CA VAL A 500 -20.18 -7.85 -5.78
C VAL A 500 -21.05 -7.87 -7.05
N LYS A 501 -21.75 -6.77 -7.31
CA LYS A 501 -22.61 -6.58 -8.48
C LYS A 501 -21.83 -6.22 -9.72
N SER A 502 -20.98 -5.20 -9.62
CA SER A 502 -20.16 -4.73 -10.73
C SER A 502 -18.87 -4.09 -10.26
N ILE A 503 -17.83 -4.22 -11.08
CA ILE A 503 -16.56 -3.52 -10.94
C ILE A 503 -16.38 -2.69 -12.20
N THR A 504 -15.97 -1.43 -12.03
CA THR A 504 -15.72 -0.53 -13.16
C THR A 504 -14.36 0.11 -13.00
N TYR A 505 -13.59 0.10 -14.09
CA TYR A 505 -12.31 0.80 -14.18
C TYR A 505 -12.46 2.08 -14.99
N ARG A 506 -11.88 3.17 -14.50
CA ARG A 506 -11.78 4.42 -15.25
C ARG A 506 -10.32 4.87 -15.25
N ARG A 507 -9.67 4.84 -16.42
CA ARG A 507 -8.34 5.45 -16.57
C ARG A 507 -8.40 6.95 -16.41
N GLU A 508 -7.44 7.48 -15.65
CA GLU A 508 -7.34 8.90 -15.30
C GLU A 508 -6.02 9.54 -15.75
N ASP A 509 -5.08 8.77 -16.30
CA ASP A 509 -3.84 9.31 -16.83
C ASP A 509 -4.00 9.86 -18.27
N PRO A 510 -3.14 10.80 -18.72
CA PRO A 510 -3.26 11.47 -20.01
C PRO A 510 -3.38 10.56 -21.24
N ALA A 511 -2.61 9.48 -21.30
CA ALA A 511 -2.69 8.50 -22.38
C ALA A 511 -4.04 7.76 -22.36
N GLY A 512 -4.55 7.45 -21.15
CA GLY A 512 -5.87 6.86 -20.94
C GLY A 512 -7.02 7.76 -21.43
N TRP A 513 -6.96 9.06 -21.14
CA TRP A 513 -7.94 10.04 -21.66
C TRP A 513 -7.94 10.15 -23.18
N CYS A 514 -6.80 9.87 -23.83
CA CYS A 514 -6.69 9.79 -25.28
C CYS A 514 -7.12 8.43 -25.86
N GLY A 515 -7.52 7.46 -25.03
CA GLY A 515 -7.84 6.10 -25.45
C GLY A 515 -6.62 5.26 -25.86
N SER A 516 -5.40 5.68 -25.48
CA SER A 516 -4.19 4.90 -25.75
C SER A 516 -4.13 3.69 -24.82
N PRO A 517 -3.80 2.48 -25.30
CA PRO A 517 -3.61 1.31 -24.45
C PRO A 517 -2.26 1.32 -23.70
N THR A 518 -1.39 2.30 -23.94
CA THR A 518 -0.10 2.41 -23.27
C THR A 518 -0.19 3.27 -22.02
N ALA A 519 0.70 3.03 -21.06
CA ALA A 519 0.99 3.99 -20.00
C ALA A 519 1.42 5.35 -20.59
N THR A 520 1.27 6.41 -19.81
CA THR A 520 1.73 7.75 -20.16
C THR A 520 3.26 7.83 -20.01
N PRO A 521 4.02 8.14 -21.08
CA PRO A 521 5.46 8.36 -20.97
C PRO A 521 5.75 9.74 -20.36
N VAL A 522 6.65 9.76 -19.37
CA VAL A 522 7.26 10.93 -18.73
C VAL A 522 8.77 10.77 -18.90
N PRO A 523 9.34 11.46 -19.88
CA PRO A 523 10.71 11.19 -20.25
C PRO A 523 11.72 12.04 -19.47
N LEU A 524 12.81 11.39 -19.06
CA LEU A 524 13.94 11.92 -18.30
C LEU A 524 15.21 11.81 -19.16
N TRP A 525 15.40 12.78 -20.05
CA TRP A 525 16.25 12.67 -21.22
C TRP A 525 17.75 12.62 -20.95
N PHE A 526 18.22 13.33 -19.93
CA PHE A 526 19.65 13.43 -19.66
C PHE A 526 20.18 12.19 -18.95
N ILE A 527 19.29 11.40 -18.37
CA ILE A 527 19.61 10.04 -17.89
C ILE A 527 19.16 8.94 -18.86
N GLY A 528 18.57 9.29 -20.01
CA GLY A 528 18.15 8.34 -21.05
C GLY A 528 16.96 7.47 -20.66
N VAL A 529 16.16 7.89 -19.68
CA VAL A 529 15.06 7.12 -19.11
C VAL A 529 13.71 7.62 -19.62
N THR A 530 12.73 6.73 -19.74
CA THR A 530 11.31 7.11 -19.79
C THR A 530 10.59 6.49 -18.61
N LEU A 531 10.03 7.32 -17.73
CA LEU A 531 9.09 6.88 -16.71
C LEU A 531 7.74 6.67 -17.35
N TRP A 532 7.23 5.45 -17.31
CA TRP A 532 5.88 5.13 -17.75
C TRP A 532 4.99 5.15 -16.52
N TRP A 533 3.92 5.93 -16.55
CA TRP A 533 2.94 5.95 -15.46
C TRP A 533 1.52 5.71 -15.96
N GLY A 534 0.73 5.04 -15.13
CA GLY A 534 -0.68 4.78 -15.35
C GLY A 534 -1.46 5.09 -14.09
N GLN A 535 -2.67 5.60 -14.26
CA GLN A 535 -3.59 5.85 -13.15
C GLN A 535 -4.99 5.43 -13.55
N TRP A 536 -5.70 4.78 -12.64
CA TRP A 536 -7.11 4.47 -12.79
C TRP A 536 -7.84 4.47 -11.44
N GLU A 537 -9.12 4.78 -11.51
CA GLU A 537 -10.09 4.57 -10.43
C GLU A 537 -10.73 3.19 -10.61
N ILE A 538 -10.87 2.46 -9.51
CA ILE A 538 -11.63 1.21 -9.44
C ILE A 538 -12.83 1.47 -8.54
N THR A 539 -14.03 1.28 -9.07
CA THR A 539 -15.28 1.40 -8.31
C THR A 539 -15.97 0.05 -8.26
N LEU A 540 -16.36 -0.37 -7.07
CA LEU A 540 -17.03 -1.63 -6.79
C LEU A 540 -18.40 -1.35 -6.18
N GLU A 541 -19.45 -1.87 -6.81
CA GLU A 541 -20.83 -1.82 -6.32
C GLU A 541 -21.23 -3.19 -5.77
N LEU A 542 -21.96 -3.19 -4.67
CA LEU A 542 -22.56 -4.38 -4.06
C LEU A 542 -24.00 -4.56 -4.56
N ASP A 543 -24.50 -5.79 -4.59
CA ASP A 543 -25.86 -6.09 -5.06
C ASP A 543 -26.93 -5.78 -4.00
N GLN A 544 -26.55 -5.91 -2.72
CA GLN A 544 -27.43 -5.82 -1.56
C GLN A 544 -26.68 -5.22 -0.37
N ASN A 545 -27.42 -4.96 0.71
CA ASN A 545 -26.84 -4.58 1.99
C ASN A 545 -25.82 -5.62 2.44
N VAL A 546 -24.69 -5.16 2.97
CA VAL A 546 -23.73 -6.08 3.60
C VAL A 546 -24.30 -6.53 4.93
N VAL A 547 -24.31 -7.83 5.16
CA VAL A 547 -24.59 -8.41 6.46
C VAL A 547 -23.27 -8.84 7.08
N GLU A 548 -22.99 -8.40 8.30
CA GLU A 548 -21.90 -8.89 9.13
C GLU A 548 -22.49 -9.43 10.43
N GLU A 549 -22.24 -10.69 10.75
CA GLU A 549 -22.75 -11.37 11.95
C GLU A 549 -21.61 -12.11 12.66
N ILE A 550 -21.44 -11.82 13.94
CA ILE A 550 -20.41 -12.45 14.76
C ILE A 550 -21.02 -13.29 15.88
N PHE A 551 -20.37 -14.41 16.20
CA PHE A 551 -20.85 -15.39 17.16
C PHE A 551 -19.86 -15.60 18.30
N ASP A 552 -20.37 -15.69 19.51
CA ASP A 552 -19.59 -16.12 20.68
C ASP A 552 -19.45 -17.66 20.67
N TYR A 553 -18.36 -18.16 20.04
CA TYR A 553 -18.15 -19.59 19.81
C TYR A 553 -18.07 -20.40 21.12
N ASP A 554 -17.40 -19.84 22.12
CA ASP A 554 -17.10 -20.55 23.37
C ASP A 554 -18.29 -20.60 24.34
N ASN A 555 -19.30 -19.74 24.16
CA ASN A 555 -20.41 -19.60 25.11
C ASN A 555 -21.78 -19.78 24.42
N PRO A 556 -22.17 -21.03 24.12
CA PRO A 556 -23.42 -21.28 23.42
C PRO A 556 -24.63 -21.21 24.37
N THR A 557 -25.70 -20.53 23.95
CA THR A 557 -26.77 -20.03 24.84
C THR A 557 -28.11 -20.78 24.70
N LEU A 558 -28.64 -20.90 23.48
CA LEU A 558 -30.02 -21.39 23.26
C LEU A 558 -30.07 -22.85 22.79
N LEU A 559 -30.75 -23.72 23.53
CA LEU A 559 -31.05 -25.09 23.10
C LEU A 559 -32.08 -25.12 21.95
N ARG A 560 -31.69 -25.67 20.80
CA ARG A 560 -32.56 -25.93 19.65
C ARG A 560 -32.56 -27.42 19.30
N PRO A 561 -33.71 -28.03 18.95
CA PRO A 561 -33.74 -29.35 18.36
C PRO A 561 -33.03 -29.35 17.00
N TYR A 562 -32.15 -30.32 16.76
CA TYR A 562 -31.48 -30.52 15.46
C TYR A 562 -31.24 -32.02 15.24
N GLY A 563 -31.74 -32.56 14.12
CA GLY A 563 -31.73 -34.00 13.84
C GLY A 563 -32.41 -34.80 14.96
N PHE A 564 -31.69 -35.78 15.53
CA PHE A 564 -32.15 -36.59 16.67
C PHE A 564 -31.70 -36.05 18.05
N GLY A 565 -31.11 -34.86 18.10
CA GLY A 565 -30.51 -34.27 19.31
C GLY A 565 -30.89 -32.80 19.53
N HIS A 566 -30.15 -32.14 20.40
CA HIS A 566 -30.22 -30.69 20.61
C HIS A 566 -28.84 -30.07 20.38
N VAL A 567 -28.82 -28.87 19.80
CA VAL A 567 -27.61 -28.05 19.60
C VAL A 567 -27.81 -26.75 20.36
N HIS A 568 -26.76 -26.26 21.01
CA HIS A 568 -26.77 -24.94 21.63
C HIS A 568 -26.33 -23.91 20.59
N LYS A 569 -27.21 -22.96 20.26
CA LYS A 569 -26.89 -21.83 19.38
C LYS A 569 -26.01 -20.83 20.12
N PRO A 570 -24.90 -20.37 19.55
CA PRO A 570 -24.14 -19.24 20.08
C PRO A 570 -24.95 -17.95 19.97
N LEU A 571 -24.65 -16.98 20.84
CA LEU A 571 -25.19 -15.64 20.68
C LEU A 571 -24.60 -15.03 19.41
N ALA A 572 -25.49 -14.47 18.58
CA ALA A 572 -25.11 -13.67 17.43
C ALA A 572 -25.23 -12.17 17.72
N TYR A 573 -24.33 -11.37 17.15
CA TYR A 573 -24.47 -9.93 17.03
C TYR A 573 -24.38 -9.56 15.55
N ARG A 574 -25.42 -8.90 15.03
CA ARG A 574 -25.57 -8.60 13.60
C ARG A 574 -25.50 -7.10 13.34
N TRP A 575 -24.85 -6.76 12.25
CA TRP A 575 -24.76 -5.44 11.67
C TRP A 575 -25.10 -5.51 10.19
N GLU A 576 -25.87 -4.53 9.70
CA GLU A 576 -26.18 -4.40 8.29
C GLU A 576 -25.78 -3.01 7.79
N MET A 577 -25.20 -2.96 6.60
CA MET A 577 -24.78 -1.72 5.94
C MET A 577 -25.61 -1.49 4.68
N PRO A 578 -26.07 -0.26 4.41
CA PRO A 578 -26.65 0.08 3.11
C PRO A 578 -25.65 -0.16 1.96
N ASP A 579 -26.16 -0.27 0.73
CA ASP A 579 -25.39 -0.48 -0.50
C ASP A 579 -24.47 0.70 -0.86
N GLU A 580 -23.35 0.85 -0.14
CA GLU A 580 -22.36 1.89 -0.43
C GLU A 580 -21.31 1.37 -1.43
N PRO A 581 -21.02 2.13 -2.51
CA PRO A 581 -19.94 1.77 -3.43
C PRO A 581 -18.58 2.02 -2.78
N PHE A 582 -17.63 1.13 -3.04
CA PHE A 582 -16.23 1.29 -2.67
C PHE A 582 -15.45 1.86 -3.85
N SER A 583 -14.60 2.87 -3.62
CA SER A 583 -13.73 3.41 -4.66
C SER A 583 -12.30 3.57 -4.16
N ILE A 584 -11.36 3.18 -5.00
CA ILE A 584 -9.92 3.35 -4.79
C ILE A 584 -9.27 3.89 -6.07
N ARG A 585 -8.12 4.56 -5.91
CA ARG A 585 -7.29 4.99 -7.02
C ARG A 585 -5.94 4.31 -6.95
N VAL A 586 -5.50 3.78 -8.08
CA VAL A 586 -4.21 3.10 -8.22
C VAL A 586 -3.34 3.90 -9.19
N VAL A 587 -2.10 4.14 -8.79
CA VAL A 587 -1.06 4.77 -9.63
C VAL A 587 0.10 3.82 -9.72
N VAL A 588 0.53 3.47 -10.93
CA VAL A 588 1.69 2.62 -11.19
C VAL A 588 2.73 3.41 -11.98
N ILE A 589 4.00 3.33 -11.55
CA ILE A 589 5.15 3.92 -12.23
C ILE A 589 6.15 2.80 -12.55
N SER A 590 6.68 2.80 -13.77
CA SER A 590 7.69 1.84 -14.25
C SER A 590 8.74 2.52 -15.13
N LEU A 591 9.98 2.03 -15.11
CA LEU A 591 11.00 2.41 -16.08
C LEU A 591 10.87 1.62 -17.39
N ARG A 592 10.02 0.58 -17.40
CA ARG A 592 9.71 -0.22 -18.59
C ARG A 592 8.38 0.22 -19.18
N PRO A 593 8.25 0.27 -20.53
CA PRO A 593 6.96 0.51 -21.15
C PRO A 593 5.99 -0.60 -20.75
N PHE A 594 4.77 -0.21 -20.40
CA PHE A 594 3.70 -1.16 -20.15
C PHE A 594 2.39 -0.73 -20.80
N SER A 595 1.57 -1.72 -21.13
CA SER A 595 0.21 -1.53 -21.58
C SER A 595 -0.79 -1.71 -20.44
N ILE A 596 -1.94 -1.05 -20.52
CA ILE A 596 -3.05 -1.20 -19.60
C ILE A 596 -4.25 -1.63 -20.45
N SER A 597 -4.77 -2.82 -20.19
CA SER A 597 -5.98 -3.32 -20.82
C SER A 597 -7.00 -3.72 -19.78
N GLY A 598 -8.27 -3.46 -20.06
CA GLY A 598 -9.43 -3.87 -19.27
C GLY A 598 -10.58 -4.22 -20.19
#